data_AF-A0A091ANU0-F1
#
_entry.id   AF-A0A091ANU0-F1
#
_cell.length_a   1.000
_cell.length_b   1.000
_cell.length_c   1.000
_cell.angle_alpha   90.00
_cell.angle_beta   90.00
_cell.angle_gamma   90.00
#
_symmetry.space_group_name_H-M   'P 1'
#
loop_
_entity.id
_entity.type
_entity.pdbx_description
1 polymer ?
#
loop_
_entity_poly.entity_id
_entity_poly.type
_entity_poly.pdbx_seq_one_letter_code
_entity_poly.pdbx_strand_id
1 'polypeptide(L)' 'MYRMTYNHKGVTGCSARGIAKRNSKEELLKLAEELKDSICNIEIRPIEGTVEQRLPMELFLNMKELK' A
#
# COMPACT_ATOMS: atom_id res chain seq x y z
N MET A 1 0.24 10.93 6.41
CA MET A 1 -0.73 10.32 5.46
C MET A 1 -0.92 8.86 5.86
N TYR A 2 -2.11 8.28 5.69
CA TYR A 2 -2.42 6.90 6.02
C TYR A 2 -2.81 6.11 4.77
N ARG A 3 -2.50 4.81 4.76
CA ARG A 3 -2.89 3.85 3.73
C ARG A 3 -3.79 2.79 4.34
N MET A 4 -4.97 2.63 3.76
CA MET A 4 -5.85 1.48 4.00
C MET A 4 -5.74 0.51 2.82
N THR A 5 -5.58 -0.78 3.10
CA THR A 5 -5.73 -1.84 2.11
C THR A 5 -6.88 -2.74 2.51
N TYR A 6 -7.64 -3.23 1.55
CA TYR A 6 -8.80 -4.08 1.80
C TYR A 6 -9.03 -5.03 0.62
N ASN A 7 -9.72 -6.13 0.87
CA ASN A 7 -10.20 -7.05 -0.15
C ASN A 7 -11.70 -6.80 -0.39
N HIS A 8 -12.18 -7.09 -1.58
CA HIS A 8 -13.61 -7.06 -1.86
C HIS A 8 -14.26 -8.40 -1.49
N LYS A 9 -15.44 -8.34 -0.86
CA LYS A 9 -16.27 -9.52 -0.60
C LYS A 9 -16.95 -9.98 -1.89
N GLY A 10 -17.09 -11.30 -2.07
CA GLY A 10 -17.86 -11.88 -3.17
C GLY A 10 -17.14 -11.98 -4.52
N VAL A 11 -15.84 -11.69 -4.59
CA VAL A 11 -15.06 -11.84 -5.84
C VAL A 11 -14.38 -13.21 -5.86
N THR A 12 -14.88 -14.11 -6.71
CA THR A 12 -14.29 -15.43 -6.98
C THR A 12 -13.06 -15.24 -7.87
N GLY A 13 -11.93 -14.88 -7.26
CA GLY A 13 -10.68 -14.57 -7.96
C GLY A 13 -9.83 -13.59 -7.16
N CYS A 14 -8.90 -14.11 -6.36
CA CYS A 14 -8.07 -13.38 -5.39
C CYS A 14 -7.06 -12.41 -6.02
N SER A 15 -7.47 -11.28 -6.60
CA SER A 15 -6.47 -10.32 -7.12
C SER A 15 -6.76 -8.84 -6.90
N ALA A 16 -8.02 -8.42 -6.71
CA ALA A 16 -8.33 -7.01 -6.50
C ALA A 16 -8.19 -6.61 -5.02
N ARG A 17 -6.97 -6.26 -4.59
CA ARG A 17 -6.74 -5.59 -3.31
C ARG A 17 -6.91 -4.09 -3.50
N GLY A 18 -7.97 -3.52 -2.92
CA GLY A 18 -8.23 -2.09 -2.94
C GLY A 18 -7.23 -1.33 -2.05
N ILE A 19 -6.83 -0.14 -2.48
CA ILE A 19 -5.95 0.75 -1.73
C ILE A 19 -6.62 2.12 -1.63
N ALA A 20 -6.83 2.60 -0.40
CA ALA A 20 -7.29 3.97 -0.12
C ALA A 20 -6.21 4.73 0.64
N LYS A 21 -6.01 6.01 0.29
CA LYS A 21 -5.06 6.90 0.97
C LYS A 21 -5.78 8.15 1.46
N ARG A 22 -5.58 8.51 2.72
CA ARG A 22 -6.18 9.71 3.35
C ARG A 22 -5.19 10.41 4.28
N ASN A 23 -5.52 11.63 4.67
CA ASN A 23 -4.66 12.42 5.56
C ASN A 23 -4.81 11.97 7.02
N SER A 24 -6.01 11.55 7.41
CA SER A 24 -6.33 11.12 8.78
C SER A 24 -6.76 9.66 8.85
N LYS A 25 -6.45 9.02 9.98
CA LYS A 25 -6.87 7.65 10.30
C LYS A 25 -8.41 7.55 10.40
N GLU A 26 -9.04 8.57 10.98
CA GLU A 26 -10.50 8.62 11.20
C GLU A 26 -11.29 8.56 9.89
N GLU A 27 -10.81 9.23 8.84
CA GLU A 27 -11.44 9.17 7.51
C GLU A 27 -11.40 7.76 6.93
N LEU A 28 -10.31 7.02 7.14
CA LEU A 28 -10.19 5.63 6.69
C LEU A 28 -11.08 4.69 7.50
N LEU A 29 -11.27 4.97 8.80
CA LEU A 29 -12.17 4.19 9.64
C LEU A 29 -13.64 4.40 9.23
N LYS A 30 -14.05 5.65 8.97
CA LYS A 30 -15.39 5.94 8.43
C LYS A 30 -15.62 5.25 7.09
N LEU A 31 -14.65 5.35 6.18
CA LEU A 31 -14.72 4.69 4.88
C LEU A 31 -14.81 3.16 5.01
N ALA A 32 -14.07 2.58 5.95
CA ALA A 32 -14.14 1.15 6.25
C ALA A 32 -15.51 0.73 6.79
N GLU A 33 -16.15 1.57 7.60
CA GLU A 33 -17.48 1.34 8.14
C GLU A 33 -18.57 1.43 7.06
N GLU A 34 -18.51 2.44 6.19
CA GLU A 34 -19.42 2.59 5.05
C GLU A 34 -19.34 1.41 4.07
N LEU A 35 -18.14 0.83 3.91
CA LEU A 35 -17.89 -0.27 2.98
C LEU A 35 -17.90 -1.65 3.65
N LYS A 36 -18.20 -1.77 4.94
CA LYS A 36 -18.06 -3.01 5.73
C LYS A 36 -18.77 -4.23 5.10
N ASP A 37 -19.86 -4.00 4.38
CA ASP A 37 -20.65 -5.05 3.72
C ASP A 37 -20.02 -5.52 2.41
N SER A 38 -19.18 -4.69 1.79
CA SER A 38 -18.54 -4.91 0.49
C SER A 38 -17.05 -5.26 0.58
N ILE A 39 -16.40 -4.98 1.71
CA ILE A 39 -14.96 -5.21 1.89
C ILE A 39 -14.65 -6.09 3.10
N CYS A 40 -13.48 -6.74 3.07
CA CYS A 40 -12.96 -7.57 4.16
C CYS A 40 -11.44 -7.42 4.28
N ASN A 41 -10.86 -7.95 5.37
CA ASN A 41 -9.42 -7.98 5.61
C ASN A 41 -8.75 -6.58 5.52
N ILE A 42 -9.32 -5.62 6.26
CA ILE A 42 -8.93 -4.21 6.23
C ILE A 42 -7.67 -4.00 7.05
N GLU A 43 -6.67 -3.35 6.48
CA GLU A 43 -5.42 -3.01 7.14
C GLU A 43 -5.09 -1.53 6.94
N ILE A 44 -5.00 -0.77 8.02
CA ILE A 44 -4.67 0.66 8.01
C ILE A 44 -3.28 0.84 8.61
N ARG A 45 -2.34 1.40 7.83
CA ARG A 45 -0.99 1.75 8.29
C ARG A 45 -0.70 3.22 8.05
N PRO A 46 0.04 3.90 8.94
CA PRO A 46 0.64 5.19 8.61
C PRO A 46 1.59 5.00 7.45
N ILE A 47 1.54 5.91 6.48
CA ILE A 47 2.61 6.05 5.48
C ILE A 47 3.71 6.82 6.21
N GLU A 48 4.50 6.10 6.99
CA GLU A 48 5.81 6.59 7.38
C GLU A 48 6.59 6.72 6.08
N GLY A 49 7.08 7.92 5.81
CA GLY A 49 7.93 8.16 4.65
C GLY A 49 9.23 7.38 4.82
N THR A 50 9.20 6.09 4.52
CA THR A 50 10.37 5.38 4.04
C THR A 50 10.73 6.11 2.77
N VAL A 51 11.64 7.08 2.90
CA VAL A 51 12.60 7.45 1.87
C VAL A 51 12.83 6.18 1.09
N GLU A 52 12.30 6.10 -0.13
CA GLU A 52 12.77 5.11 -1.08
C GLU A 52 14.28 5.33 -1.05
N GLN A 53 15.01 4.41 -0.42
CA GLN A 53 16.45 4.31 -0.61
C GLN A 53 16.58 3.92 -2.07
N ARG A 54 16.45 4.92 -2.94
CA ARG A 54 16.89 4.85 -4.32
C ARG A 54 18.34 4.46 -4.16
N LEU A 55 18.63 3.20 -4.47
CA LEU A 55 19.99 2.72 -4.50
C LEU A 55 20.77 3.75 -5.33
N PRO A 56 21.82 4.38 -4.77
CA PRO A 56 22.59 5.34 -5.53
C PRO A 56 23.08 4.64 -6.79
N MET A 57 22.85 5.26 -7.95
CA MET A 57 23.22 4.70 -9.26
C MET A 57 24.73 4.39 -9.36
N GLU A 58 25.53 4.93 -8.42
CA GLU A 58 26.95 4.65 -8.21
C GLU A 58 27.27 3.16 -7.97
N LEU A 59 26.32 2.37 -7.44
CA LEU A 59 26.51 0.92 -7.26
C LEU A 59 26.60 0.12 -8.58
N PHE A 60 26.12 0.68 -9.69
CA PHE A 60 26.11 0.00 -10.99
C PHE A 60 27.35 0.29 -11.85
N LEU A 61 28.22 1.22 -11.43
CA LEU A 61 29.41 1.60 -12.20
C LEU A 61 30.58 0.62 -12.10
N ASN A 62 30.62 -0.25 -11.07
CA ASN A 62 31.75 -1.15 -10.84
C ASN A 62 31.63 -2.56 -11.45
N MET A 63 30.57 -2.88 -12.18
CA MET A 63 30.38 -4.20 -12.83
C MET A 63 30.90 -4.26 -14.28
N LYS A 64 31.67 -3.26 -14.73
CA LYS A 64 32.20 -3.23 -16.11
C LYS A 64 33.63 -3.81 -16.24
N GLU A 65 34.28 -4.18 -15.15
CA GLU A 65 35.67 -4.65 -15.13
C GLU A 65 35.85 -6.12 -14.72
N LEU A 66 34.86 -6.99 -14.99
CA LEU A 66 35.11 -8.42 -15.12
C LEU A 66 35.08 -8.81 -16.60
N LYS A 67 36.23 -8.66 -17.25
CA LYS A 67 36.55 -9.33 -18.52
C LYS A 67 37.93 -9.93 -18.43
#